data_AF-A0A8S0H3X7-F1
#
_entry.id   AF-A0A8S0H3X7-F1
#
_cell.length_a   1.000
_cell.length_b   1.000
_cell.length_c   1.000
_cell.angle_alpha   90.00
_cell.angle_beta   90.00
_cell.angle_gamma   90.00
#
_symmetry.space_group_name_H-M   'P 1'
#
loop_
_entity.id
_entity.type
_entity.pdbx_description
1 polymer ?
#
loop_
_entity_poly.entity_id
_entity_poly.type
_entity_poly.pdbx_seq_one_letter_code
_entity_poly.pdbx_strand_id
1 'polypeptide(L)'
;MPDDPRLNPAAQPEHLQAAASLLGRRLQALTHAQYLYNGQVLTDDCGALQLDGQDGSQVSLFLLADGESVGAAQRPMRLPEGFELEAGVRCAWEARDLLPRLAASHLQGALIVRVQGLFDNWPELGRTFLCGFRIDFDSGDFVVFYNQGDDATALLNQLPSDTQGPQPLARPALKDRKPGHGLCPAFIFLRRSSRRSTAAESVTDGCLSSAMEPSAQRFTWSPAHAP
;
A
#
# COMPACT_ATOMS: atom_id res chain seq x y z
N MET A 1 34.45 -0.28 0.05
CA MET A 1 33.56 0.19 -1.02
C MET A 1 32.74 1.33 -0.43
N PRO A 2 32.79 2.56 -0.97
CA PRO A 2 31.91 3.61 -0.49
C PRO A 2 30.49 3.25 -0.91
N ASP A 3 29.55 3.39 0.03
CA ASP A 3 28.12 3.21 -0.19
C ASP A 3 27.68 4.11 -1.36
N ASP A 4 27.20 3.52 -2.46
CA ASP A 4 26.58 4.29 -3.54
C ASP A 4 25.23 4.80 -3.01
N PRO A 5 25.05 6.12 -2.81
CA PRO A 5 23.82 6.68 -2.27
C PRO A 5 22.60 6.48 -3.20
N ARG A 6 22.79 5.94 -4.41
CA ARG A 6 21.72 5.54 -5.34
C ARG A 6 21.07 4.18 -5.01
N LEU A 7 21.57 3.45 -4.02
CA LEU A 7 21.11 2.10 -3.69
C LEU A 7 20.34 1.99 -2.36
N ASN A 8 19.90 3.11 -1.79
CA ASN A 8 18.84 3.08 -0.78
C ASN A 8 17.50 3.36 -1.48
N PRO A 9 16.70 2.32 -1.82
CA PRO A 9 15.37 2.50 -2.42
C PRO A 9 14.35 3.11 -1.46
N ALA A 10 14.76 3.48 -0.24
CA ALA A 10 13.94 4.18 0.75
C ALA A 10 13.27 5.40 0.12
N ALA A 11 11.99 5.23 -0.22
CA ALA A 11 11.08 6.25 -0.74
C ALA A 11 11.74 7.19 -1.76
N GLN A 12 11.73 6.79 -3.02
CA GLN A 12 11.83 7.75 -4.13
C GLN A 12 10.84 8.91 -3.85
N PRO A 13 11.34 10.13 -3.50
CA PRO A 13 10.49 11.20 -3.01
C PRO A 13 9.39 11.59 -3.99
N GLU A 14 9.63 11.37 -5.29
CA GLU A 14 8.67 11.54 -6.37
C GLU A 14 7.41 10.68 -6.23
N HIS A 15 7.52 9.44 -5.73
CA HIS A 15 6.36 8.56 -5.55
C HIS A 15 5.53 9.01 -4.35
N LEU A 16 6.18 9.32 -3.24
CA LEU A 16 5.51 9.91 -2.09
C LEU A 16 4.82 11.24 -2.46
N GLN A 17 5.50 12.06 -3.27
CA GLN A 17 4.98 13.32 -3.75
C GLN A 17 3.78 13.14 -4.68
N ALA A 18 3.83 12.18 -5.59
CA ALA A 18 2.71 11.86 -6.46
C ALA A 18 1.50 11.37 -5.66
N ALA A 19 1.70 10.44 -4.72
CA ALA A 19 0.62 9.94 -3.86
C ALA A 19 0.04 11.06 -2.98
N ALA A 20 0.89 11.91 -2.39
CA ALA A 20 0.44 13.04 -1.55
C ALA A 20 -0.39 14.09 -2.31
N SER A 21 -0.35 14.11 -3.66
CA SER A 21 -1.19 15.01 -4.47
C SER A 21 -2.69 14.69 -4.38
N LEU A 22 -3.04 13.47 -3.94
CA LEU A 22 -4.41 13.04 -3.65
C LEU A 22 -5.00 13.73 -2.40
N LEU A 23 -4.16 14.26 -1.51
CA LEU A 23 -4.64 14.85 -0.27
C LEU A 23 -5.57 16.02 -0.54
N GLY A 24 -6.77 15.98 0.03
CA GLY A 24 -7.82 16.98 -0.13
C GLY A 24 -8.63 16.84 -1.42
N ARG A 25 -8.43 15.78 -2.21
CA ARG A 25 -9.24 15.45 -3.39
C ARG A 25 -10.43 14.59 -2.96
N ARG A 26 -11.56 14.76 -3.65
CA ARG A 26 -12.71 13.85 -3.52
C ARG A 26 -12.59 12.73 -4.53
N LEU A 27 -12.74 11.48 -4.10
CA LEU A 27 -12.64 10.32 -4.98
C LEU A 27 -13.81 10.30 -5.97
N GLN A 28 -13.53 10.26 -7.28
CA GLN A 28 -14.52 10.05 -8.33
C GLN A 28 -14.62 8.58 -8.71
N ALA A 29 -13.46 7.92 -8.87
CA ALA A 29 -13.36 6.51 -9.22
C ALA A 29 -12.06 5.91 -8.67
N LEU A 30 -12.10 4.62 -8.36
CA LEU A 30 -10.92 3.79 -8.05
C LEU A 30 -10.92 2.62 -9.03
N THR A 31 -10.02 2.64 -10.00
CA THR A 31 -9.94 1.61 -11.03
C THR A 31 -8.65 0.81 -10.91
N HIS A 32 -8.67 -0.42 -11.39
CA HIS A 32 -7.52 -1.30 -11.38
C HIS A 32 -7.31 -2.00 -12.74
N ALA A 33 -6.08 -2.37 -13.04
CA ALA A 33 -5.72 -3.09 -14.26
C ALA A 33 -5.94 -4.60 -14.05
N GLN A 34 -7.12 -5.09 -14.43
CA GLN A 34 -7.47 -6.50 -14.33
C GLN A 34 -6.88 -7.29 -15.51
N TYR A 35 -6.05 -8.28 -15.20
CA TYR A 35 -5.63 -9.29 -16.18
C TYR A 35 -6.77 -10.22 -16.55
N LEU A 36 -6.88 -10.50 -17.84
CA LEU A 36 -7.85 -11.43 -18.43
C LEU A 36 -7.13 -12.45 -19.31
N TYR A 37 -7.41 -13.72 -19.05
CA TYR A 37 -7.04 -14.82 -19.92
C TYR A 37 -8.28 -15.33 -20.63
N ASN A 38 -8.27 -15.21 -21.95
CA ASN A 38 -9.39 -15.55 -22.81
C ASN A 38 -10.73 -14.93 -22.35
N GLY A 39 -10.66 -13.65 -21.93
CA GLY A 39 -11.81 -12.89 -21.40
C GLY A 39 -12.22 -13.23 -19.96
N GLN A 40 -11.54 -14.17 -19.30
CA GLN A 40 -11.83 -14.56 -17.92
C GLN A 40 -10.80 -13.99 -16.94
N VAL A 41 -11.27 -13.61 -15.76
CA VAL A 41 -10.39 -13.25 -14.63
C VAL A 41 -9.82 -14.55 -14.06
N LEU A 42 -8.50 -14.66 -14.04
CA LEU A 42 -7.80 -15.84 -13.51
C LEU A 42 -7.02 -15.59 -12.22
N THR A 43 -6.72 -14.34 -11.92
CA THR A 43 -5.89 -13.96 -10.78
C THR A 43 -6.61 -12.93 -9.93
N ASP A 44 -6.35 -13.02 -8.63
CA ASP A 44 -6.74 -12.01 -7.66
C ASP A 44 -5.79 -10.81 -7.63
N ASP A 45 -4.69 -10.84 -8.39
CA ASP A 45 -3.81 -9.69 -8.60
C ASP A 45 -4.63 -8.45 -8.96
N CYS A 46 -4.39 -7.40 -8.19
CA CYS A 46 -5.04 -6.13 -8.37
C CYS A 46 -4.40 -5.36 -9.53
N GLY A 47 -3.15 -5.65 -9.88
CA GLY A 47 -2.39 -4.92 -10.86
C GLY A 47 -2.18 -3.46 -10.45
N ALA A 48 -1.93 -2.59 -11.43
CA ALA A 48 -1.86 -1.15 -11.18
C ALA A 48 -3.23 -0.58 -10.79
N LEU A 49 -3.22 0.47 -9.95
CA LEU A 49 -4.42 1.22 -9.57
C LEU A 49 -4.40 2.63 -10.17
N GLN A 50 -5.59 3.19 -10.37
CA GLN A 50 -5.79 4.60 -10.62
C GLN A 50 -6.84 5.17 -9.69
N LEU A 51 -6.49 6.28 -9.04
CA LEU A 51 -7.40 7.14 -8.30
C LEU A 51 -7.70 8.37 -9.14
N ASP A 52 -8.97 8.53 -9.49
CA ASP A 52 -9.48 9.71 -10.18
C ASP A 52 -10.18 10.62 -9.17
N GLY A 53 -9.78 11.89 -9.12
CA GLY A 53 -10.41 12.94 -8.32
C GLY A 53 -11.55 13.62 -9.07
N GLN A 54 -12.55 14.12 -8.34
CA GLN A 54 -13.68 14.86 -8.92
C GLN A 54 -13.28 16.17 -9.63
N ASP A 55 -12.09 16.69 -9.32
CA ASP A 55 -11.50 17.86 -9.96
C ASP A 55 -10.65 17.52 -11.19
N GLY A 56 -10.71 16.26 -11.66
CA GLY A 56 -9.93 15.76 -12.78
C GLY A 56 -8.48 15.40 -12.45
N SER A 57 -8.07 15.44 -11.17
CA SER A 57 -6.75 14.92 -10.77
C SER A 57 -6.70 13.40 -10.94
N GLN A 58 -5.54 12.88 -11.33
CA GLN A 58 -5.34 11.44 -11.53
C GLN A 58 -4.00 11.01 -10.94
N VAL A 59 -4.02 9.94 -10.15
CA VAL A 59 -2.80 9.31 -9.63
C VAL A 59 -2.87 7.81 -9.86
N SER A 60 -1.85 7.27 -10.54
CA SER A 60 -1.65 5.84 -10.70
C SER A 60 -0.72 5.30 -9.63
N LEU A 61 -1.02 4.14 -9.05
CA LEU A 61 -0.15 3.35 -8.17
C LEU A 61 0.23 2.04 -8.87
N PHE A 62 1.46 1.57 -8.72
CA PHE A 62 1.97 0.40 -9.45
C PHE A 62 3.15 -0.26 -8.73
N LEU A 63 3.44 -1.52 -9.06
CA LEU A 63 4.66 -2.19 -8.60
C LEU A 63 5.88 -1.68 -9.38
N LEU A 64 7.03 -1.57 -8.71
CA LEU A 64 8.30 -1.26 -9.35
C LEU A 64 9.00 -2.55 -9.79
N ALA A 65 9.87 -2.40 -10.79
CA ALA A 65 10.63 -3.53 -11.36
C ALA A 65 11.71 -4.09 -10.41
N ASP A 66 11.87 -3.51 -9.21
CA ASP A 66 12.76 -4.06 -8.18
C ASP A 66 12.15 -5.25 -7.43
N GLY A 67 10.85 -5.54 -7.66
CA GLY A 67 10.13 -6.66 -7.05
C GLY A 67 9.65 -6.41 -5.63
N GLU A 68 10.13 -5.35 -4.96
CA GLU A 68 9.88 -5.11 -3.54
C GLU A 68 9.07 -3.82 -3.32
N SER A 69 9.23 -2.83 -4.18
CA SER A 69 8.68 -1.50 -3.97
C SER A 69 7.43 -1.21 -4.79
N VAL A 70 6.64 -0.25 -4.33
CA VAL A 70 5.57 0.39 -5.09
C VAL A 70 5.97 1.80 -5.54
N GLY A 71 5.38 2.23 -6.65
CA GLY A 71 5.50 3.55 -7.21
C GLY A 71 4.16 4.26 -7.30
N ALA A 72 4.23 5.58 -7.43
CA ALA A 72 3.07 6.42 -7.75
C ALA A 72 3.46 7.49 -8.76
N ALA A 73 2.48 7.90 -9.59
CA ALA A 73 2.67 8.95 -10.59
C ALA A 73 1.38 9.74 -10.86
N GLN A 74 1.50 11.05 -11.09
CA GLN A 74 0.40 11.93 -11.52
C GLN A 74 0.17 11.82 -13.04
N ARG A 75 -0.21 10.64 -13.49
CA ARG A 75 -0.54 10.36 -14.89
C ARG A 75 -1.54 9.21 -14.96
N PRO A 76 -2.27 9.08 -16.07
CA PRO A 76 -3.16 7.95 -16.27
C PRO A 76 -2.41 6.62 -16.13
N MET A 77 -3.08 5.64 -15.53
CA MET A 77 -2.65 4.25 -15.55
C MET A 77 -2.53 3.78 -17.00
N ARG A 78 -1.45 3.05 -17.29
CA ARG A 78 -1.24 2.45 -18.60
C ARG A 78 -1.56 0.97 -18.51
N LEU A 79 -2.51 0.53 -19.33
CA LEU A 79 -2.77 -0.89 -19.51
C LEU A 79 -1.73 -1.48 -20.47
N PRO A 80 -1.15 -2.64 -20.15
CA PRO A 80 -0.32 -3.36 -21.09
C PRO A 80 -1.11 -3.75 -22.35
N GLU A 81 -0.43 -3.82 -23.49
CA GLU A 81 -1.03 -4.35 -24.71
C GLU A 81 -1.32 -5.84 -24.56
N GLY A 82 -2.51 -6.25 -25.02
CA GLY A 82 -2.87 -7.66 -25.06
C GLY A 82 -2.09 -8.41 -26.13
N PHE A 83 -1.91 -9.71 -25.92
CA PHE A 83 -1.20 -10.60 -26.83
C PHE A 83 -1.92 -11.95 -26.95
N GLU A 84 -1.60 -12.72 -27.98
CA GLU A 84 -2.06 -14.10 -28.12
C GLU A 84 -0.98 -15.05 -27.60
N LEU A 85 -1.36 -15.95 -26.70
CA LEU A 85 -0.45 -17.00 -26.20
C LEU A 85 -0.45 -18.19 -27.16
N GLU A 86 -1.64 -18.57 -27.63
CA GLU A 86 -1.90 -19.61 -28.61
C GLU A 86 -3.02 -19.16 -29.55
N ALA A 87 -3.25 -19.86 -30.66
CA ALA A 87 -4.32 -19.54 -31.60
C ALA A 87 -5.69 -19.51 -30.89
N GLY A 88 -6.30 -18.32 -30.84
CA GLY A 88 -7.59 -18.11 -30.17
C GLY A 88 -7.52 -17.92 -28.65
N VAL A 89 -6.33 -17.95 -28.04
CA VAL A 89 -6.12 -17.67 -26.62
C VAL A 89 -5.52 -16.28 -26.45
N ARG A 90 -6.37 -15.31 -26.08
CA ARG A 90 -5.96 -13.92 -25.91
C ARG A 90 -5.76 -13.55 -24.44
N CYS A 91 -4.61 -12.99 -24.13
CA CYS A 91 -4.30 -12.34 -22.86
C CYS A 91 -4.46 -10.83 -23.01
N ALA A 92 -5.12 -10.18 -22.07
CA ALA A 92 -5.37 -8.75 -22.12
C ALA A 92 -5.52 -8.13 -20.73
N TRP A 93 -5.48 -6.81 -20.66
CA TRP A 93 -5.78 -6.04 -19.46
C TRP A 93 -6.95 -5.10 -19.72
N GLU A 94 -7.81 -4.98 -18.72
CA GLU A 94 -8.94 -4.05 -18.73
C GLU A 94 -8.91 -3.18 -17.47
N ALA A 95 -9.25 -1.91 -17.61
CA ALA A 95 -9.53 -1.06 -16.46
C ALA A 95 -10.92 -1.42 -15.91
N ARG A 96 -10.98 -1.86 -14.65
CA ARG A 96 -12.24 -2.21 -13.97
C ARG A 96 -12.39 -1.42 -12.68
N ASP A 97 -13.64 -1.18 -12.27
CA ASP A 97 -13.93 -0.52 -11.00
C ASP A 97 -13.62 -1.45 -9.82
N LEU A 98 -12.77 -0.98 -8.92
CA LEU A 98 -12.31 -1.72 -7.76
C LEU A 98 -13.26 -1.56 -6.57
N LEU A 99 -14.04 -0.48 -6.51
CA LEU A 99 -14.89 -0.20 -5.34
C LEU A 99 -15.90 -1.32 -5.05
N PRO A 100 -16.63 -1.88 -6.02
CA PRO A 100 -17.56 -2.97 -5.76
C PRO A 100 -16.85 -4.24 -5.27
N ARG A 101 -15.65 -4.53 -5.80
CA ARG A 101 -14.84 -5.70 -5.40
C ARG A 101 -14.40 -5.61 -3.93
N LEU A 102 -14.11 -4.40 -3.45
CA LEU A 102 -13.74 -4.14 -2.06
C LEU A 102 -14.94 -3.94 -1.13
N ALA A 103 -16.18 -4.02 -1.62
CA ALA A 103 -17.39 -3.60 -0.90
C ALA A 103 -17.28 -2.15 -0.38
N ALA A 104 -16.67 -1.26 -1.19
CA ALA A 104 -16.28 0.09 -0.83
C ALA A 104 -16.97 1.17 -1.69
N SER A 105 -18.09 0.86 -2.36
CA SER A 105 -18.80 1.80 -3.24
C SER A 105 -19.22 3.10 -2.54
N HIS A 106 -19.37 3.08 -1.21
CA HIS A 106 -19.67 4.28 -0.42
C HIS A 106 -18.52 5.30 -0.36
N LEU A 107 -17.29 4.92 -0.75
CA LEU A 107 -16.14 5.83 -0.82
C LEU A 107 -16.20 6.75 -2.04
N GLN A 108 -17.10 6.51 -3.00
CA GLN A 108 -17.30 7.43 -4.11
C GLN A 108 -17.78 8.79 -3.58
N GLY A 109 -17.04 9.85 -3.90
CA GLY A 109 -17.25 11.22 -3.43
C GLY A 109 -16.60 11.53 -2.07
N ALA A 110 -16.06 10.54 -1.37
CA ALA A 110 -15.40 10.73 -0.08
C ALA A 110 -14.12 11.57 -0.21
N LEU A 111 -13.83 12.38 0.81
CA LEU A 111 -12.65 13.26 0.83
C LEU A 111 -11.44 12.46 1.30
N ILE A 112 -10.34 12.49 0.53
CA ILE A 112 -9.06 11.92 0.96
C ILE A 112 -8.42 12.87 1.97
N VAL A 113 -8.32 12.43 3.22
CA VAL A 113 -7.84 13.24 4.36
C VAL A 113 -6.42 12.88 4.81
N ARG A 114 -5.90 11.74 4.34
CA ARG A 114 -4.50 11.35 4.59
C ARG A 114 -4.01 10.41 3.50
N VAL A 115 -2.73 10.52 3.20
CA VAL A 115 -2.00 9.54 2.40
C VAL A 115 -0.72 9.21 3.16
N GLN A 116 -0.41 7.93 3.29
CA GLN A 116 0.73 7.43 4.07
C GLN A 116 1.51 6.42 3.23
N GLY A 117 2.84 6.47 3.29
CA GLY A 117 3.68 5.38 2.77
C GLY A 117 3.72 4.23 3.78
N LEU A 118 3.64 3.00 3.29
CA LEU A 118 3.93 1.79 4.06
C LEU A 118 5.37 1.37 3.75
N PHE A 119 6.13 1.05 4.79
CA PHE A 119 7.54 0.74 4.66
C PHE A 119 7.85 -0.63 5.25
N ASP A 120 8.64 -1.39 4.51
CA ASP A 120 9.24 -2.62 4.99
C ASP A 120 10.74 -2.42 5.17
N ASN A 121 11.26 -2.87 6.32
CA ASN A 121 12.66 -2.72 6.70
C ASN A 121 13.28 -4.10 6.68
N TRP A 122 14.35 -4.27 5.90
CA TRP A 122 15.08 -5.53 5.78
C TRP A 122 16.47 -5.32 6.41
N PRO A 123 16.63 -5.59 7.72
CA PRO A 123 17.87 -5.30 8.45
C PRO A 123 19.07 -6.05 7.89
N GLU A 124 18.85 -7.26 7.35
CA GLU A 124 19.88 -8.11 6.76
C GLU A 124 20.49 -7.48 5.51
N LEU A 125 19.71 -6.66 4.79
CA LEU A 125 20.15 -5.90 3.63
C LEU A 125 20.53 -4.45 3.96
N GLY A 126 20.22 -3.98 5.18
CA GLY A 126 20.36 -2.57 5.56
C GLY A 126 19.51 -1.63 4.70
N ARG A 127 18.35 -2.10 4.21
CA ARG A 127 17.50 -1.37 3.26
C ARG A 127 16.07 -1.24 3.78
N THR A 128 15.41 -0.19 3.31
CA THR A 128 13.99 0.08 3.54
C THR A 128 13.30 0.23 2.20
N PHE A 129 12.17 -0.43 2.01
CA PHE A 129 11.38 -0.39 0.79
C PHE A 129 10.04 0.29 1.04
N LEU A 130 9.60 1.11 0.09
CA LEU A 130 8.23 1.62 0.07
C LEU A 130 7.35 0.51 -0.49
N CYS A 131 6.73 -0.28 0.36
CA CYS A 131 5.98 -1.48 -0.05
C CYS A 131 4.47 -1.21 -0.25
N GLY A 132 3.98 -0.01 0.08
CA GLY A 132 2.57 0.31 -0.13
C GLY A 132 2.19 1.75 0.13
N PHE A 133 0.93 2.05 -0.13
CA PHE A 133 0.26 3.29 0.22
C PHE A 133 -1.02 3.02 0.98
N ARG A 134 -1.24 3.76 2.07
CA ARG A 134 -2.52 3.84 2.76
C ARG A 134 -3.18 5.19 2.45
N ILE A 135 -4.46 5.16 2.12
CA ILE A 135 -5.27 6.31 1.73
C ILE A 135 -6.47 6.36 2.66
N ASP A 136 -6.51 7.35 3.55
CA ASP A 136 -7.59 7.52 4.52
C ASP A 136 -8.63 8.53 4.00
N PHE A 137 -9.89 8.21 4.26
CA PHE A 137 -11.05 9.01 3.86
C PHE A 137 -11.69 9.70 5.08
N ASP A 138 -12.48 10.74 4.83
CA ASP A 138 -13.21 11.49 5.86
C ASP A 138 -14.28 10.66 6.59
N SER A 139 -14.73 9.54 6.02
CA SER A 139 -15.59 8.55 6.69
C SER A 139 -14.89 7.82 7.84
N GLY A 140 -13.55 7.85 7.88
CA GLY A 140 -12.74 7.02 8.77
C GLY A 140 -12.28 5.70 8.15
N ASP A 141 -12.81 5.35 6.97
CA ASP A 141 -12.33 4.21 6.19
C ASP A 141 -10.98 4.51 5.55
N PHE A 142 -10.26 3.45 5.18
CA PHE A 142 -9.03 3.56 4.40
C PHE A 142 -8.88 2.42 3.39
N VAL A 143 -8.23 2.73 2.27
CA VAL A 143 -7.79 1.75 1.28
C VAL A 143 -6.27 1.63 1.37
N VAL A 144 -5.77 0.39 1.33
CA VAL A 144 -4.35 0.10 1.21
C VAL A 144 -4.08 -0.48 -0.17
N PHE A 145 -3.08 0.04 -0.87
CA PHE A 145 -2.43 -0.61 -2.00
C PHE A 145 -1.06 -1.09 -1.54
N TYR A 146 -0.70 -2.35 -1.72
CA TYR A 146 0.60 -2.85 -1.29
C TYR A 146 1.13 -3.95 -2.20
N ASN A 147 2.44 -4.12 -2.17
CA ASN A 147 3.16 -5.19 -2.80
C ASN A 147 3.13 -6.45 -1.92
N GLN A 148 2.62 -7.56 -2.45
CA GLN A 148 2.60 -8.87 -1.80
C GLN A 148 3.57 -9.86 -2.49
N GLY A 149 4.75 -9.37 -2.89
CA GLY A 149 5.75 -10.14 -3.62
C GLY A 149 5.56 -9.97 -5.13
N ASP A 150 5.02 -10.99 -5.79
CA ASP A 150 4.80 -10.94 -7.24
C ASP A 150 3.45 -10.28 -7.61
N ASP A 151 2.54 -10.16 -6.65
CA ASP A 151 1.18 -9.66 -6.86
C ASP A 151 0.96 -8.30 -6.16
N ALA A 152 0.16 -7.44 -6.79
CA ALA A 152 -0.33 -6.23 -6.16
C ALA A 152 -1.67 -6.51 -5.48
N THR A 153 -1.86 -5.99 -4.26
CA THR A 153 -3.11 -6.20 -3.51
C THR A 153 -3.69 -4.88 -3.06
N ALA A 154 -5.04 -4.81 -3.05
CA ALA A 154 -5.79 -3.73 -2.44
C ALA A 154 -6.68 -4.23 -1.30
N LEU A 155 -6.68 -3.53 -0.16
CA LEU A 155 -7.46 -3.88 1.03
C LEU A 155 -8.32 -2.70 1.47
N LEU A 156 -9.52 -2.99 1.96
CA LEU A 156 -10.37 -2.04 2.69
C LEU A 156 -10.22 -2.27 4.19
N ASN A 157 -9.91 -1.21 4.94
CA ASN A 157 -9.89 -1.17 6.41
C ASN A 157 -9.01 -2.22 7.09
N GLN A 158 -7.98 -2.72 6.39
CA GLN A 158 -7.04 -3.72 6.88
C GLN A 158 -5.61 -3.31 6.52
N LEU A 159 -4.67 -3.56 7.45
CA LEU A 159 -3.24 -3.41 7.18
C LEU A 159 -2.64 -4.77 6.80
N PRO A 160 -1.62 -4.81 5.93
CA PRO A 160 -0.88 -6.04 5.65
C PRO A 160 -0.18 -6.54 6.93
N SER A 161 -0.19 -7.86 7.15
CA SER A 161 0.31 -8.51 8.36
C SER A 161 1.78 -8.24 8.68
N ASP A 162 2.59 -7.96 7.64
CA ASP A 162 4.06 -7.98 7.72
C ASP A 162 4.71 -6.58 7.62
N THR A 163 3.92 -5.51 7.50
CA THR A 163 4.44 -4.15 7.29
C THR A 163 4.62 -3.36 8.58
N GLN A 164 5.69 -2.57 8.70
CA GLN A 164 5.75 -1.55 9.75
C GLN A 164 4.69 -0.49 9.46
N GLY A 165 3.97 -0.09 10.51
CA GLY A 165 2.77 0.75 10.39
C GLY A 165 2.95 2.04 9.57
N PRO A 166 1.84 2.60 9.06
CA PRO A 166 1.86 3.67 8.07
C PRO A 166 2.54 4.96 8.55
N GLN A 167 3.42 5.52 7.70
CA GLN A 167 4.14 6.77 7.98
C GLN A 167 3.44 7.96 7.28
N PRO A 168 3.09 9.05 8.00
CA PRO A 168 2.39 10.21 7.43
C PRO A 168 3.19 10.89 6.30
N LEU A 169 2.53 11.17 5.15
CA LEU A 169 3.11 12.03 4.12
C LEU A 169 2.67 13.48 4.34
N ALA A 170 3.63 14.39 4.41
CA ALA A 170 3.36 15.82 4.40
C ALA A 170 3.09 16.29 2.95
N ARG A 171 2.17 17.25 2.77
CA ARG A 171 2.07 17.99 1.51
C ARG A 171 3.41 18.71 1.24
N PRO A 172 3.91 18.76 0.00
CA PRO A 172 4.92 19.75 -0.32
C PRO A 172 4.32 21.13 -0.05
N ALA A 173 5.08 21.96 0.64
CA ALA A 173 4.78 23.38 0.64
C ALA A 173 4.80 23.85 -0.82
N LEU A 174 3.67 24.35 -1.31
CA LEU A 174 3.67 25.20 -2.50
C LEU A 174 4.70 26.30 -2.19
N LYS A 175 5.79 26.38 -2.97
CA LYS A 175 6.74 27.48 -2.86
C LYS A 175 6.03 28.74 -3.35
N ASP A 176 5.24 29.35 -2.47
CA ASP A 176 4.75 30.70 -2.68
C ASP A 176 5.96 31.63 -2.71
N ARG A 177 6.09 32.35 -3.83
CA ARG A 177 7.01 33.47 -3.96
C ARG A 177 6.69 34.49 -2.85
N LYS A 178 7.63 34.70 -1.94
CA LYS A 178 7.59 35.81 -0.98
C LYS A 178 7.41 37.14 -1.71
N PRO A 179 6.69 38.08 -1.08
CA PRO A 179 7.31 39.37 -0.81
C PRO A 179 7.26 39.70 0.68
N GLY A 180 8.37 40.25 1.17
CA GLY A 180 8.40 41.31 2.18
C GLY A 180 7.98 40.98 3.62
N HIS A 181 8.99 40.86 4.48
CA HIS A 181 9.08 41.37 5.86
C HIS A 181 7.80 41.48 6.74
N GLY A 182 7.82 40.80 7.88
CA GLY A 182 7.05 41.22 9.05
C GLY A 182 6.80 40.15 10.12
N LEU A 183 7.74 40.02 11.07
CA LEU A 183 7.57 39.71 12.50
C LEU A 183 6.64 38.54 12.96
N CYS A 184 7.29 37.53 13.58
CA CYS A 184 6.77 36.54 14.55
C CYS A 184 6.20 37.21 15.84
N PRO A 185 5.55 36.51 16.82
CA PRO A 185 5.73 35.07 17.15
C PRO A 185 4.56 34.27 17.78
N ALA A 186 4.92 32.99 18.01
CA ALA A 186 4.53 32.08 19.11
C ALA A 186 3.24 31.25 18.99
N PHE A 187 3.41 29.92 18.95
CA PHE A 187 2.83 29.00 19.94
C PHE A 187 3.72 27.75 20.08
N ILE A 188 4.32 27.59 21.25
CA ILE A 188 5.01 26.40 21.75
C ILE A 188 3.97 25.61 22.54
N PHE A 189 3.83 24.31 22.31
CA PHE A 189 3.25 23.40 23.30
C PHE A 189 4.21 22.24 23.58
N LEU A 190 4.97 22.38 24.65
CA LEU A 190 5.55 21.26 25.39
C LEU A 190 4.44 20.70 26.30
N ARG A 191 4.18 19.39 26.23
CA ARG A 191 3.71 18.65 27.41
C ARG A 191 4.64 17.47 27.68
N ARG A 192 5.49 17.67 28.69
CA ARG A 192 5.97 16.59 29.55
C ARG A 192 4.89 16.33 30.61
N SER A 193 4.54 15.08 30.85
CA SER A 193 4.10 14.66 32.18
C SER A 193 4.81 13.35 32.54
N SER A 194 5.72 13.47 33.48
CA SER A 194 6.33 12.40 34.25
C SER A 194 5.34 11.93 35.32
N ARG A 195 5.16 10.62 35.46
CA ARG A 195 5.03 9.96 36.78
C ARG A 195 5.76 8.63 36.74
N ARG A 196 6.80 8.53 37.58
CA ARG A 196 7.32 7.28 38.14
C ARG A 196 6.35 6.78 39.21
N SER A 197 6.19 5.47 39.35
CA SER A 197 6.42 4.80 40.64
C SER A 197 6.68 3.31 40.43
N THR A 198 7.68 2.86 41.18
CA THR A 198 8.28 1.54 41.35
C THR A 198 7.38 0.50 42.01
N ALA A 199 7.53 -0.77 41.64
CA ALA A 199 7.82 -1.86 42.57
C ALA A 199 8.32 -3.08 41.80
N ALA A 200 9.47 -3.59 42.23
CA ALA A 200 10.01 -4.88 41.84
C ALA A 200 9.58 -5.90 42.89
N GLU A 201 9.21 -7.10 42.47
CA GLU A 201 9.36 -8.30 43.29
C GLU A 201 9.54 -9.51 42.36
N SER A 202 10.65 -10.20 42.58
CA SER A 202 11.09 -11.43 41.95
C SER A 202 10.90 -12.56 42.95
N VAL A 203 10.22 -13.66 42.59
CA VAL A 203 10.47 -14.98 43.21
C VAL A 203 10.16 -16.10 42.19
N THR A 204 11.25 -16.80 41.89
CA THR A 204 11.56 -18.17 41.44
C THR A 204 10.51 -19.29 41.24
N ASP A 205 10.87 -20.13 40.26
CA ASP A 205 10.86 -21.61 40.18
C ASP A 205 9.58 -22.40 39.89
N GLY A 206 9.72 -23.28 38.87
CA GLY A 206 8.75 -24.33 38.53
C GLY A 206 9.01 -24.99 37.17
N CYS A 207 10.03 -25.83 37.09
CA CYS A 207 10.32 -26.72 35.95
C CYS A 207 9.36 -27.93 35.95
N LEU A 208 8.76 -28.31 34.81
CA LEU A 208 8.63 -29.70 34.30
C LEU A 208 7.67 -29.84 33.10
N SER A 209 8.25 -30.22 31.96
CA SER A 209 7.86 -31.26 30.99
C SER A 209 6.37 -31.58 30.73
N SER A 210 5.90 -31.40 29.48
CA SER A 210 5.56 -32.54 28.61
C SER A 210 5.15 -32.11 27.21
N ALA A 211 5.67 -32.87 26.25
CA ALA A 211 5.34 -32.86 24.84
C ALA A 211 3.91 -33.33 24.55
N MET A 212 3.30 -32.81 23.49
CA MET A 212 2.41 -33.59 22.62
C MET A 212 2.23 -32.88 21.27
N GLU A 213 2.65 -33.56 20.21
CA GLU A 213 2.41 -33.25 18.80
C GLU A 213 0.91 -33.21 18.48
N PRO A 214 0.50 -32.42 17.47
CA PRO A 214 -0.67 -32.74 16.66
C PRO A 214 -0.26 -33.22 15.27
N SER A 215 -0.75 -34.43 14.96
CA SER A 215 -0.63 -35.13 13.69
C SER A 215 -1.17 -34.35 12.50
N ALA A 216 -0.36 -34.25 11.45
CA ALA A 216 -0.76 -33.78 10.13
C ALA A 216 -1.58 -34.88 9.42
N GLN A 217 -2.88 -34.63 9.19
CA GLN A 217 -3.69 -35.44 8.30
C GLN A 217 -3.41 -35.04 6.84
N ARG A 218 -2.76 -35.95 6.10
CA ARG A 218 -2.60 -35.87 4.65
C ARG A 218 -3.93 -36.21 3.97
N PHE A 219 -4.48 -35.26 3.23
CA PHE A 219 -5.51 -35.52 2.22
C PHE A 219 -4.84 -36.09 0.97
N THR A 220 -5.20 -37.31 0.59
CA THR A 220 -4.83 -37.93 -0.69
C THR A 220 -5.94 -37.67 -1.71
N TRP A 221 -5.58 -37.05 -2.83
CA TRP A 221 -6.46 -36.86 -3.99
C TRP A 221 -6.34 -38.08 -4.90
N SER A 222 -7.46 -38.68 -5.29
CA SER A 222 -7.52 -39.72 -6.34
C SER A 222 -8.35 -39.18 -7.51
N PRO A 223 -7.84 -39.22 -8.76
CA PRO A 223 -8.63 -38.83 -9.92
C PRO A 223 -9.55 -39.99 -10.33
N ALA A 224 -10.85 -39.73 -10.35
CA ALA A 224 -11.82 -40.61 -10.97
C ALA A 224 -11.78 -40.43 -12.49
N HIS A 225 -11.64 -41.56 -13.19
CA HIS A 225 -11.87 -41.71 -14.62
C HIS A 225 -13.27 -41.25 -15.02
N ALA A 226 -13.36 -40.63 -16.19
CA ALA A 226 -14.57 -40.50 -16.97
C ALA A 226 -14.23 -40.84 -18.45
N PRO A 227 -15.23 -41.26 -19.24
CA PRO A 227 -15.15 -42.36 -20.20
C PRO A 227 -14.47 -42.07 -21.54
#